data_AF-A4JTF7-F1
#
_entry.id   AF-A4JTF7-F1
#
_cell.length_a   1.000
_cell.length_b   1.000
_cell.length_c   1.000
_cell.angle_alpha   90.00
_cell.angle_beta   90.00
_cell.angle_gamma   90.00
#
_symmetry.space_group_name_H-M   'P 1'
#
loop_
_entity.id
_entity.type
_entity.pdbx_description
1 polymer ?
#
loop_
_entity_poly.entity_id
_entity_poly.type
_entity_poly.pdbx_seq_one_letter_code
_entity_poly.pdbx_strand_id
1 'polypeptide(L)'
;MLSLRHNPEPGTGQARLSPTSLVHISLRNHLCVVALRSQYGRAFHLGTLVRTMFECFYLYEAGYGDADPAVFSRADAELGSLSLLALEQNRYFLSEPGFRAAVSLLELYDRQLQHTPLQSLIKACEKADRNFRAEETKRMPMEALVQRLRSLRAMGVRRAGKNCA
;
A
#
# COMPACT_ATOMS: atom_id res chain seq x y z
N MET A 1 8.51 -56.36 -4.97
CA MET A 1 9.52 -55.34 -4.64
C MET A 1 8.93 -53.97 -4.95
N LEU A 2 9.04 -53.06 -3.99
CA LEU A 2 8.23 -51.84 -3.83
C LEU A 2 8.43 -50.81 -4.94
N SER A 3 7.31 -50.39 -5.53
CA SER A 3 7.17 -49.21 -6.37
C SER A 3 7.39 -47.95 -5.53
N LEU A 4 8.49 -47.24 -5.76
CA LEU A 4 8.75 -45.92 -5.19
C LEU A 4 7.73 -44.93 -5.76
N ARG A 5 6.63 -44.71 -5.01
CA ARG A 5 5.73 -43.59 -5.25
C ARG A 5 6.51 -42.32 -4.98
N HIS A 6 6.79 -41.57 -6.04
CA HIS A 6 7.21 -40.17 -5.94
C HIS A 6 6.04 -39.43 -5.29
N ASN A 7 6.17 -39.13 -4.00
CA ASN A 7 5.20 -38.35 -3.27
C ASN A 7 5.40 -36.89 -3.72
N PRO A 8 4.41 -36.23 -4.37
CA PRO A 8 4.54 -34.81 -4.61
C PRO A 8 4.56 -34.08 -3.27
N GLU A 9 5.57 -33.23 -3.08
CA GLU A 9 5.72 -32.35 -1.92
C GLU A 9 4.40 -31.61 -1.61
N PRO A 10 4.00 -31.48 -0.34
CA PRO A 10 2.79 -30.76 0.04
C PRO A 10 2.91 -29.30 -0.37
N GLY A 11 1.85 -28.78 -0.99
CA GLY A 11 1.79 -27.45 -1.57
C GLY A 11 2.39 -26.37 -0.66
N THR A 12 3.27 -25.56 -1.22
CA THR A 12 3.86 -24.38 -0.61
C THR A 12 2.77 -23.37 -0.23
N GLY A 13 2.14 -23.58 0.93
CA GLY A 13 1.31 -22.59 1.57
C GLY A 13 2.16 -21.34 1.76
N GLN A 14 1.92 -20.31 0.96
CA GLN A 14 2.74 -19.10 1.03
C GLN A 14 2.55 -18.49 2.42
N ALA A 15 3.66 -18.36 3.17
CA ALA A 15 3.64 -17.77 4.51
C ALA A 15 2.89 -16.44 4.50
N ARG A 16 2.09 -16.16 5.53
CA ARG A 16 1.34 -14.92 5.71
C ARG A 16 1.84 -14.18 6.95
N LEU A 17 1.42 -12.93 7.12
CA LEU A 17 1.67 -12.21 8.37
C LEU A 17 1.06 -12.96 9.55
N SER A 18 1.77 -12.94 10.68
CA SER A 18 1.17 -13.36 11.95
C SER A 18 0.05 -12.39 12.35
N PRO A 19 -0.97 -12.84 13.10
CA PRO A 19 -2.02 -11.95 13.62
C PRO A 19 -1.44 -10.75 14.39
N THR A 20 -0.41 -10.98 15.20
CA THR A 20 0.26 -9.92 15.96
C THR A 20 0.90 -8.88 15.03
N SER A 21 1.61 -9.32 13.99
CA SER A 21 2.23 -8.41 13.02
C SER A 21 1.19 -7.59 12.26
N LEU A 22 0.07 -8.21 11.89
CA LEU A 22 -1.05 -7.53 11.22
C LEU A 22 -1.61 -6.42 12.12
N VAL A 23 -1.96 -6.74 13.37
CA VAL A 23 -2.46 -5.76 14.35
C VAL A 23 -1.45 -4.63 14.54
N HIS A 24 -0.16 -4.95 14.64
CA HIS A 24 0.88 -3.95 14.85
C HIS A 24 0.99 -2.95 13.69
N ILE A 25 0.93 -3.44 12.44
CA ILE A 25 0.98 -2.59 11.24
C ILE A 25 -0.29 -1.74 11.13
N SER A 26 -1.46 -2.37 11.29
CA SER A 26 -2.75 -1.69 11.22
C SER A 26 -2.84 -0.58 12.28
N LEU A 27 -2.58 -0.92 13.55
CA LEU A 27 -2.63 0.02 14.67
C LEU A 27 -1.68 1.20 14.48
N ARG A 28 -0.43 0.95 14.07
CA ARG A 28 0.54 2.02 13.78
C ARG A 28 -0.02 3.02 12.77
N ASN A 29 -0.60 2.52 11.68
CA ASN A 29 -1.11 3.36 10.60
C ASN A 29 -2.34 4.16 11.03
N HIS A 30 -3.28 3.54 11.74
CA HIS A 30 -4.47 4.22 12.27
C HIS A 30 -4.10 5.28 13.32
N LEU A 31 -3.12 5.01 14.19
CA LEU A 31 -2.61 6.01 15.13
C LEU A 31 -1.95 7.20 14.43
N CYS A 32 -1.31 7.02 13.26
CA CYS A 32 -0.80 8.14 12.47
C CYS A 32 -1.93 9.05 11.99
N VAL A 33 -3.07 8.49 11.57
CA VAL A 33 -4.26 9.28 11.19
C VAL A 33 -4.79 10.06 12.39
N VAL A 34 -4.92 9.41 13.55
CA VAL A 34 -5.37 10.06 14.80
C VAL A 34 -4.43 11.20 15.20
N ALA A 35 -3.11 10.97 15.14
CA ALA A 35 -2.13 12.01 15.45
C ALA A 35 -2.26 13.21 14.51
N LEU A 36 -2.43 12.96 13.20
CA LEU A 36 -2.66 14.01 12.20
C LEU A 36 -4.02 14.70 12.33
N ARG A 37 -4.95 14.19 13.13
CA ARG A 37 -6.21 14.86 13.50
C ARG A 37 -6.13 15.59 14.84
N SER A 38 -4.92 15.76 15.36
CA SER A 38 -4.65 16.44 16.62
C SER A 38 -3.50 17.42 16.47
N GLN A 39 -3.18 18.13 17.55
CA GLN A 39 -1.99 18.99 17.63
C GLN A 39 -0.65 18.20 17.62
N TYR A 40 -0.70 16.87 17.73
CA TYR A 40 0.48 16.01 17.77
C TYR A 40 0.92 15.49 16.40
N GLY A 41 0.26 15.92 15.32
CA GLY A 41 0.67 15.61 13.95
C GLY A 41 2.10 16.06 13.67
N ARG A 42 2.84 15.26 12.89
CA ARG A 42 4.26 15.49 12.57
C ARG A 42 4.57 14.93 11.19
N ALA A 43 5.67 15.38 10.59
CA ALA A 43 6.19 14.86 9.32
C ALA A 43 6.29 13.32 9.29
N PHE A 44 6.68 12.71 10.41
CA PHE A 44 6.73 11.26 10.56
C PHE A 44 5.39 10.56 10.29
N HIS A 45 4.29 11.11 10.82
CA HIS A 45 2.96 10.54 10.63
C HIS A 45 2.52 10.64 9.17
N LEU A 46 2.73 11.80 8.53
CA LEU A 46 2.45 11.99 7.11
C LEU A 46 3.30 11.04 6.24
N GLY A 47 4.61 10.98 6.50
CA GLY A 47 5.52 10.10 5.78
C GLY A 47 5.13 8.62 5.89
N THR A 48 4.62 8.20 7.05
CA THR A 48 4.12 6.84 7.27
C THR A 48 2.88 6.55 6.42
N LEU A 49 1.94 7.49 6.29
CA LEU A 49 0.76 7.32 5.43
C LEU A 49 1.12 7.35 3.95
N VAL A 50 2.01 8.26 3.52
CA VAL A 50 2.50 8.30 2.13
C VAL A 50 3.19 6.98 1.80
N ARG A 51 4.08 6.47 2.66
CA ARG A 51 4.72 5.18 2.46
C ARG A 51 3.72 4.03 2.36
N THR A 52 2.74 3.99 3.27
CA THR A 52 1.64 3.02 3.26
C THR A 52 0.83 3.08 1.97
N MET A 53 0.60 4.27 1.41
CA MET A 53 -0.11 4.44 0.13
C MET A 53 0.61 3.75 -1.03
N PHE A 54 1.93 3.89 -1.11
CA PHE A 54 2.73 3.22 -2.14
C PHE A 54 2.75 1.70 -1.96
N GLU A 55 2.85 1.22 -0.72
CA GLU A 55 2.77 -0.22 -0.41
C GLU A 55 1.41 -0.80 -0.83
N CYS A 56 0.33 -0.14 -0.43
CA CYS A 56 -1.05 -0.48 -0.79
C CYS A 56 -1.25 -0.48 -2.31
N PHE A 57 -0.69 0.51 -3.02
CA PHE A 57 -0.73 0.57 -4.48
C PHE A 57 0.01 -0.61 -5.12
N TYR A 58 1.22 -0.94 -4.66
CA TYR A 58 1.99 -2.04 -5.27
C TYR A 58 1.38 -3.42 -4.98
N LEU A 59 0.67 -3.58 -3.85
CA LEU A 59 -0.17 -4.75 -3.61
C LEU A 59 -1.36 -4.80 -4.57
N TYR A 60 -2.05 -3.67 -4.76
CA TYR A 60 -3.15 -3.55 -5.71
C TYR A 60 -2.71 -3.83 -7.15
N GLU A 61 -1.56 -3.30 -7.57
CA GLU A 61 -0.93 -3.59 -8.87
C GLU A 61 -0.64 -5.09 -9.03
N ALA A 62 -0.24 -5.76 -7.95
CA ALA A 62 0.00 -7.20 -7.93
C ALA A 62 -1.29 -8.04 -7.87
N GLY A 63 -2.46 -7.41 -7.78
CA GLY A 63 -3.76 -8.07 -7.78
C GLY A 63 -4.35 -8.35 -6.39
N TYR A 64 -3.79 -7.75 -5.33
CA TYR A 64 -4.31 -7.91 -3.97
C TYR A 64 -5.24 -6.75 -3.61
N GLY A 65 -6.46 -7.08 -3.23
CA GLY A 65 -7.51 -6.12 -2.90
C GLY A 65 -8.32 -5.67 -4.11
N ASP A 66 -9.57 -5.31 -3.85
CA ASP A 66 -10.49 -4.73 -4.83
C ASP A 66 -10.90 -3.33 -4.38
N ALA A 67 -10.70 -2.37 -5.25
CA ALA A 67 -10.98 -0.96 -5.03
C ALA A 67 -10.98 -0.21 -6.35
N ASP A 68 -11.72 0.89 -6.38
CA ASP A 68 -11.58 1.92 -7.41
C ASP A 68 -10.16 2.52 -7.32
N PRO A 69 -9.35 2.50 -8.41
CA PRO A 69 -8.04 3.13 -8.45
C PRO A 69 -8.03 4.60 -8.01
N ALA A 70 -9.17 5.30 -8.08
CA ALA A 70 -9.29 6.67 -7.60
C ALA A 70 -9.01 6.82 -6.09
N VAL A 71 -9.05 5.73 -5.29
CA VAL A 71 -8.63 5.78 -3.88
C VAL A 71 -7.19 6.30 -3.74
N PHE A 72 -6.29 5.89 -4.64
CA PHE A 72 -4.89 6.31 -4.63
C PHE A 72 -4.73 7.76 -5.06
N SER A 73 -5.45 8.19 -6.11
CA SER A 73 -5.42 9.59 -6.55
C SER A 73 -5.98 10.54 -5.50
N ARG A 74 -7.07 10.15 -4.81
CA ARG A 74 -7.64 10.97 -3.71
C ARG A 74 -6.70 11.07 -2.53
N ALA A 75 -6.10 9.95 -2.11
CA ALA A 75 -5.13 9.95 -1.02
C ALA A 75 -3.89 10.78 -1.37
N ASP A 76 -3.36 10.66 -2.58
CA ASP A 76 -2.20 11.42 -3.05
C ASP A 76 -2.46 12.93 -3.04
N ALA A 77 -3.63 13.36 -3.56
CA ALA A 77 -4.02 14.76 -3.57
C ALA A 77 -4.12 15.35 -2.16
N GLU A 78 -4.80 14.66 -1.24
CA GLU A 78 -5.01 15.17 0.13
C GLU A 78 -3.73 15.13 0.97
N LEU A 79 -2.93 14.07 0.87
CA LEU A 79 -1.65 13.97 1.58
C LEU A 79 -0.62 14.95 1.01
N GLY A 80 -0.63 15.18 -0.30
CA GLY A 80 0.19 16.20 -0.97
C GLY A 80 -0.19 17.62 -0.56
N SER A 81 -1.49 17.92 -0.54
CA SER A 81 -2.01 19.21 -0.04
C SER A 81 -1.62 19.47 1.42
N LEU A 82 -1.75 18.46 2.28
CA LEU A 82 -1.26 18.51 3.66
C LEU A 82 0.25 18.80 3.71
N SER A 83 1.05 18.18 2.84
CA SER A 83 2.50 18.43 2.79
C SER A 83 2.81 19.88 2.44
N LEU A 84 2.10 20.48 1.47
CA LEU A 84 2.29 21.87 1.08
C LEU A 84 1.91 22.82 2.21
N LEU A 85 0.75 22.62 2.82
CA LEU A 85 0.30 23.42 3.97
C LEU A 85 1.26 23.31 5.16
N ALA A 86 1.83 22.13 5.40
CA ALA A 86 2.80 21.94 6.47
C ALA A 86 4.11 22.71 6.24
N LEU A 87 4.53 22.91 4.99
CA LEU A 87 5.70 23.74 4.65
C LEU A 87 5.43 25.22 4.97
N GLU A 88 4.21 25.69 4.75
CA GLU A 88 3.83 27.08 4.98
C GLU A 88 3.54 27.39 6.47
N GLN A 89 2.84 26.48 7.15
CA GLN A 89 2.25 26.75 8.47
C GLN A 89 2.96 25.99 9.60
N ASN A 90 3.94 25.14 9.28
CA ASN A 90 4.59 24.23 10.22
C ASN A 90 3.60 23.38 11.04
N ARG A 91 2.48 22.98 10.40
CA ARG A 91 1.41 22.20 11.02
C ARG A 91 1.02 21.02 10.15
N TYR A 92 1.03 19.84 10.76
CA TYR A 92 0.60 18.60 10.11
C TYR A 92 -0.79 18.23 10.62
N PHE A 93 -1.83 18.74 9.95
CA PHE A 93 -3.22 18.48 10.32
C PHE A 93 -4.06 18.04 9.12
N LEU A 94 -4.62 16.83 9.17
CA LEU A 94 -5.52 16.32 8.13
C LEU A 94 -6.83 17.09 8.14
N SER A 95 -7.15 17.67 6.98
CA SER A 95 -8.48 18.16 6.65
C SER A 95 -9.52 17.04 6.78
N GLU A 96 -10.78 17.41 6.83
CA GLU A 96 -11.87 16.43 6.87
C GLU A 96 -11.94 15.55 5.60
N PRO A 97 -11.76 16.09 4.37
CA PRO A 97 -11.55 15.27 3.17
C PRO A 97 -10.33 14.35 3.25
N GLY A 98 -9.19 14.87 3.73
CA GLY A 98 -7.96 14.09 3.87
C GLY A 98 -8.06 12.96 4.89
N PHE A 99 -8.80 13.17 5.98
CA PHE A 99 -9.12 12.12 6.94
C PHE A 99 -9.89 10.97 6.28
N ARG A 100 -10.95 11.28 5.53
CA ARG A 100 -11.73 10.25 4.82
C ARG A 100 -10.92 9.52 3.76
N ALA A 101 -10.06 10.23 3.03
CA ALA A 101 -9.17 9.63 2.04
C ALA A 101 -8.17 8.67 2.72
N ALA A 102 -7.56 9.09 3.83
CA ALA A 102 -6.63 8.26 4.59
C ALA A 102 -7.31 7.02 5.18
N VAL A 103 -8.49 7.15 5.79
CA VAL A 103 -9.25 6.01 6.34
C VAL A 103 -9.61 5.01 5.23
N SER A 104 -10.12 5.48 4.10
CA SER A 104 -10.46 4.62 2.95
C SER A 104 -9.24 3.85 2.43
N LEU A 105 -8.07 4.49 2.41
CA LEU A 105 -6.81 3.85 2.03
C LEU A 105 -6.38 2.79 3.05
N LEU A 106 -6.50 3.07 4.35
CA LEU A 106 -6.13 2.12 5.40
C LEU A 106 -7.07 0.92 5.45
N GLU A 107 -8.38 1.11 5.23
CA GLU A 107 -9.33 -0.01 5.10
C GLU A 107 -9.01 -0.93 3.92
N LEU A 108 -8.54 -0.37 2.81
CA LEU A 108 -8.02 -1.17 1.69
C LEU A 108 -6.76 -1.93 2.11
N TYR A 109 -5.80 -1.25 2.75
CA TYR A 109 -4.55 -1.87 3.15
C TYR A 109 -4.76 -2.98 4.18
N ASP A 110 -5.61 -2.78 5.18
CA ASP A 110 -5.95 -3.79 6.19
C ASP A 110 -6.55 -5.05 5.55
N ARG A 111 -7.47 -4.89 4.59
CA ARG A 111 -8.02 -6.02 3.81
C ARG A 111 -6.95 -6.72 2.98
N GLN A 112 -6.00 -5.99 2.40
CA GLN A 112 -4.87 -6.58 1.69
C GLN A 112 -3.98 -7.39 2.65
N LEU A 113 -3.62 -6.84 3.82
CA LEU A 113 -2.74 -7.48 4.80
C LEU A 113 -3.29 -8.83 5.30
N GLN A 114 -4.62 -8.96 5.42
CA GLN A 114 -5.27 -10.21 5.84
C GLN A 114 -5.07 -11.39 4.87
N HIS A 115 -4.98 -11.10 3.57
CA HIS A 115 -5.04 -12.13 2.52
C HIS A 115 -3.75 -12.25 1.71
N THR A 116 -2.87 -11.26 1.81
CA THR A 116 -1.65 -11.18 1.00
C THR A 116 -0.58 -12.13 1.54
N PRO A 117 0.01 -12.97 0.67
CA PRO A 117 1.21 -13.72 1.00
C PRO A 117 2.38 -12.80 1.38
N LEU A 118 3.14 -13.18 2.41
CA LEU A 118 4.25 -12.40 2.96
C LEU A 118 5.26 -11.98 1.88
N GLN A 119 5.57 -12.86 0.93
CA GLN A 119 6.48 -12.55 -0.18
C GLN A 119 5.96 -11.43 -1.09
N SER A 120 4.65 -11.35 -1.30
CA SER A 120 4.03 -10.27 -2.08
C SER A 120 4.05 -8.95 -1.32
N LEU A 121 3.85 -9.00 0.01
CA LEU A 121 3.99 -7.83 0.88
C LEU A 121 5.44 -7.32 0.89
N ILE A 122 6.43 -8.19 1.05
CA ILE A 122 7.86 -7.82 0.99
C ILE A 122 8.19 -7.15 -0.35
N LYS A 123 7.72 -7.70 -1.47
CA LYS A 123 7.94 -7.11 -2.80
C LYS A 123 7.29 -5.73 -2.95
N ALA A 124 6.11 -5.50 -2.38
CA ALA A 124 5.48 -4.18 -2.35
C ALA A 124 6.27 -3.20 -1.47
N CYS A 125 6.66 -3.65 -0.27
CA CYS A 125 7.78 -3.22 0.57
C CYS A 125 8.91 -2.54 -0.21
N GLU A 126 9.65 -3.38 -0.90
CA GLU A 126 10.85 -3.02 -1.64
C GLU A 126 10.58 -2.10 -2.83
N LYS A 127 9.45 -2.28 -3.54
CA LYS A 127 9.09 -1.38 -4.64
C LYS A 127 8.85 0.04 -4.13
N ALA A 128 8.15 0.20 -3.01
CA ALA A 128 7.96 1.49 -2.37
C ALA A 128 9.31 2.08 -1.95
N ASP A 129 10.17 1.31 -1.26
CA ASP A 129 11.53 1.73 -0.90
C ASP A 129 12.34 2.21 -2.09
N ARG A 130 12.38 1.43 -3.17
CA ARG A 130 13.11 1.78 -4.39
C ARG A 130 12.60 3.08 -4.99
N ASN A 131 11.28 3.31 -4.99
CA ASN A 131 10.71 4.55 -5.49
C ASN A 131 11.16 5.76 -4.64
N PHE A 132 11.13 5.66 -3.31
CA PHE A 132 11.56 6.76 -2.44
C PHE A 132 13.07 7.03 -2.50
N ARG A 133 13.89 5.99 -2.73
CA ARG A 133 15.34 6.10 -2.83
C ARG A 133 15.84 6.52 -4.22
N ALA A 134 14.99 6.47 -5.24
CA ALA A 134 15.36 6.90 -6.58
C ALA A 134 15.69 8.40 -6.62
N GLU A 135 16.52 8.78 -7.60
CA GLU A 135 16.70 10.18 -8.00
C GLU A 135 15.35 10.80 -8.31
N GLU A 136 15.16 12.09 -8.00
CA GLU A 136 13.88 12.78 -8.15
C GLU A 136 13.25 12.62 -9.54
N THR A 137 14.08 12.72 -10.60
CA THR A 137 13.65 12.54 -12.00
C THR A 137 13.17 11.13 -12.34
N LYS A 138 13.53 10.14 -11.53
CA LYS A 138 13.18 8.72 -11.67
C LYS A 138 12.10 8.28 -10.68
N ARG A 139 11.76 9.11 -9.68
CA ARG A 139 10.67 8.81 -8.75
C ARG A 139 9.37 8.85 -9.53
N MET A 140 8.57 7.80 -9.40
CA MET A 140 7.22 7.79 -9.95
C MET A 140 6.25 8.38 -8.93
N PRO A 141 5.59 9.51 -9.22
CA PRO A 141 4.48 9.99 -8.40
C PRO A 141 3.31 9.01 -8.49
N MET A 142 2.41 9.03 -7.50
CA MET A 142 1.26 8.13 -7.47
C MET A 142 0.36 8.31 -8.71
N GLU A 143 0.20 9.54 -9.18
CA GLU A 143 -0.52 9.81 -10.44
C GLU A 143 0.07 9.02 -11.63
N ALA A 144 1.38 9.06 -11.84
CA ALA A 144 2.04 8.34 -12.93
C ALA A 144 1.86 6.82 -12.80
N LEU A 145 1.90 6.30 -11.57
CA LEU A 145 1.64 4.89 -11.28
C LEU A 145 0.20 4.49 -11.61
N VAL A 146 -0.78 5.30 -11.21
CA VAL A 146 -2.20 5.08 -11.51
C VAL A 146 -2.46 5.13 -13.02
N GLN A 147 -1.89 6.09 -13.74
CA GLN A 147 -2.02 6.18 -15.19
C GLN A 147 -1.41 4.97 -15.89
N ARG A 148 -0.22 4.55 -15.49
CA ARG A 148 0.42 3.33 -16.00
C ARG A 148 -0.48 2.11 -15.82
N LEU A 149 -1.09 1.95 -14.64
CA LEU A 149 -2.00 0.84 -14.37
C LEU A 149 -3.24 0.88 -15.27
N ARG A 150 -3.84 2.06 -15.47
CA ARG A 150 -4.99 2.24 -16.37
C ARG A 150 -4.63 1.84 -17.80
N SER A 151 -3.48 2.29 -18.31
CA SER A 151 -3.01 1.92 -19.65
C SER A 151 -2.79 0.41 -19.80
N LEU A 152 -2.19 -0.25 -18.81
CA LEU A 152 -2.00 -1.71 -18.83
C LEU A 152 -3.33 -2.48 -18.86
N ARG A 153 -4.33 -2.00 -18.10
CA ARG A 153 -5.68 -2.60 -18.10
C ARG A 153 -6.41 -2.39 -19.42
N ALA A 154 -6.32 -1.19 -20.01
CA ALA A 154 -6.91 -0.88 -21.31
C ALA A 154 -6.32 -1.75 -22.45
N MET A 155 -5.02 -2.07 -22.37
CA MET A 155 -4.34 -2.95 -23.32
C MET A 155 -4.61 -4.45 -23.09
N GLY A 156 -5.46 -4.83 -22.14
CA GLY A 156 -5.77 -6.23 -21.84
C GLY A 156 -4.59 -7.03 -21.28
N VAL A 157 -3.53 -6.35 -20.83
CA VAL A 157 -2.33 -6.99 -20.26
C VAL A 157 -2.69 -7.54 -18.88
N ARG A 158 -3.17 -8.78 -18.84
CA ARG A 158 -3.28 -9.56 -17.60
C ARG A 158 -1.87 -9.98 -17.19
N ARG A 159 -1.30 -9.34 -16.17
CA ARG A 159 -0.06 -9.85 -15.56
C ARG A 159 -0.36 -11.20 -14.91
N ALA A 160 0.49 -12.19 -15.23
CA ALA A 160 0.49 -13.51 -14.63
C ALA A 160 0.72 -13.40 -13.11
N GLY A 161 -0.35 -13.51 -12.35
CA GLY A 161 -0.33 -13.49 -10.89
C GLY A 161 -1.54 -14.15 -10.25
N LYS A 162 -2.37 -14.86 -11.03
CA LYS A 162 -3.46 -15.69 -10.51
C LYS A 162 -3.01 -17.14 -10.46
N ASN A 163 -2.43 -17.54 -9.33
CA ASN A 163 -2.69 -18.86 -8.76
C ASN A 163 -3.46 -18.61 -7.45
N CYS A 164 -4.74 -18.28 -7.59
CA CYS A 164 -5.72 -18.54 -6.54
C CYS A 164 -6.40 -19.85 -6.93
N ALA A 165 -5.89 -20.94 -6.37
CA ALA A 165 -6.63 -22.16 -6.08
C ALA A 165 -6.61 -22.31 -4.56
#